data_AF-A0A933YEF5-F1
#
_entry.id   AF-A0A933YEF5-F1
#
_cell.length_a   1.000
_cell.length_b   1.000
_cell.length_c   1.000
_cell.angle_alpha   90.00
_cell.angle_beta   90.00
_cell.angle_gamma   90.00
#
_symmetry.space_group_name_H-M   'P 1'
#
loop_
_entity.id
_entity.type
_entity.pdbx_description
1 polymer ?
#
loop_
_entity_poly.entity_id
_entity_poly.type
_entity_poly.pdbx_seq_one_letter_code
_entity_poly.pdbx_strand_id
1 'polypeptide(L)'
;MRRRADIRFLREKYINFVPHTFVYEEHGGTSPFSTRQPLPVYVEKSIFDLPSIYINGGKRGFLIEINPDDLRTTLEVVEVETAVIKSGG
;
A
#
# COMPACT_ATOMS: atom_id res chain seq x y z
N MET A 1 -11.86 14.24 10.69
CA MET A 1 -11.50 12.85 10.34
C MET A 1 -10.38 12.88 9.30
N ARG A 2 -9.20 12.35 9.64
CA ARG A 2 -7.87 12.69 9.07
C ARG A 2 -7.63 12.10 7.66
N ARG A 3 -8.00 12.82 6.60
CA ARG A 3 -7.86 12.43 5.16
C ARG A 3 -6.44 12.54 4.57
N ARG A 4 -5.36 12.44 5.37
CA ARG A 4 -3.97 12.67 4.90
C ARG A 4 -2.91 11.83 5.64
N ALA A 5 -3.28 10.73 6.28
CA ALA A 5 -2.35 10.00 7.12
C ALA A 5 -1.23 9.33 6.30
N ASP A 6 -1.54 8.75 5.13
CA ASP A 6 -0.57 8.00 4.32
C ASP A 6 0.47 8.89 3.66
N ILE A 7 0.02 9.93 2.95
CA ILE A 7 0.94 10.89 2.34
C ILE A 7 1.80 11.59 3.39
N ARG A 8 1.24 11.88 4.57
CA ARG A 8 2.02 12.46 5.66
C ARG A 8 3.06 11.46 6.17
N PHE A 9 2.64 10.22 6.43
CA PHE A 9 3.51 9.15 6.90
C PHE A 9 4.69 8.91 5.94
N LEU A 10 4.42 8.81 4.63
CA LEU A 10 5.47 8.62 3.63
C LEU A 10 6.44 9.79 3.58
N ARG A 11 5.93 11.03 3.68
CA ARG A 11 6.77 12.22 3.77
C ARG A 11 7.62 12.26 5.04
N GLU A 12 7.07 11.86 6.19
CA GLU A 12 7.80 11.78 7.46
C GLU A 12 8.90 10.71 7.43
N LYS A 13 8.71 9.65 6.64
CA LYS A 13 9.68 8.56 6.42
C LYS A 13 10.61 8.78 5.23
N TYR A 14 10.51 9.92 4.55
CA TYR A 14 11.29 10.25 3.34
C TYR A 14 11.16 9.21 2.21
N ILE A 15 9.98 8.58 2.10
CA ILE A 15 9.69 7.63 1.03
C ILE A 15 9.28 8.36 -0.23
N ASN A 16 9.90 7.98 -1.35
CA ASN A 16 9.53 8.47 -2.67
C ASN A 16 8.24 7.79 -3.14
N PHE A 17 7.31 8.56 -3.69
CA PHE A 17 6.08 8.02 -4.26
C PHE A 17 5.62 8.85 -5.45
N VAL A 18 4.95 8.20 -6.41
CA VAL A 18 4.28 8.88 -7.53
C VAL A 18 2.77 8.87 -7.28
N PRO A 19 2.11 10.05 -7.23
CA PRO A 19 0.66 10.12 -7.03
C PRO A 19 -0.09 9.81 -8.32
N HIS A 20 -1.14 8.98 -8.22
CA HIS A 20 -2.02 8.64 -9.35
C HIS A 20 -3.48 8.85 -8.97
N THR A 21 -4.30 9.30 -9.91
CA THR A 21 -5.75 9.43 -9.74
C THR A 21 -6.48 8.37 -10.54
N PHE A 22 -7.54 7.79 -9.97
CA PHE A 22 -8.38 6.81 -10.65
C PHE A 22 -9.88 7.10 -10.43
N VAL A 23 -10.73 6.59 -11.31
CA VAL A 23 -12.18 6.68 -11.13
C VAL A 23 -12.56 5.84 -9.92
N TYR A 24 -13.00 6.50 -8.86
CA TYR A 24 -13.33 5.83 -7.60
C TYR A 24 -14.65 5.09 -7.69
N GLU A 25 -14.64 3.80 -7.36
CA GLU A 25 -15.85 3.01 -7.11
C GLU A 25 -16.12 2.93 -5.60
N GLU A 26 -17.40 2.98 -5.21
CA GLU A 26 -17.77 2.87 -3.79
C GLU A 26 -17.34 1.51 -3.21
N HIS A 27 -16.87 1.53 -1.94
CA HIS A 27 -16.34 0.42 -1.12
C HIS A 27 -14.81 0.16 -1.17
N GLY A 28 -14.02 0.92 -1.94
CA GLY A 28 -12.54 0.84 -1.91
C GLY A 28 -11.85 1.79 -0.91
N GLY A 29 -10.50 1.76 -0.87
CA GLY A 29 -9.69 2.85 -0.29
C GLY A 29 -9.00 2.59 1.06
N THR A 30 -8.92 1.35 1.54
CA THR A 30 -8.15 1.02 2.76
C THR A 30 -6.65 1.08 2.49
N SER A 31 -5.94 1.90 3.26
CA SER A 31 -4.47 1.99 3.26
C SER A 31 -3.86 1.11 4.36
N PRO A 32 -2.69 0.48 4.13
CA PRO A 32 -1.93 -0.21 5.16
C PRO A 32 -1.16 0.75 6.09
N PHE A 33 -0.99 2.02 5.70
CA PHE A 33 -0.28 3.02 6.49
C PHE A 33 -1.29 3.72 7.41
N SER A 34 -0.98 3.84 8.71
CA SER A 34 -1.83 4.54 9.69
C SER A 34 -3.20 3.89 10.02
N THR A 35 -3.21 2.60 10.33
CA THR A 35 -4.33 1.96 11.04
C THR A 35 -4.51 2.58 12.44
N ARG A 36 -5.76 2.73 12.92
CA ARG A 36 -6.05 3.35 14.24
C ARG A 36 -5.46 2.55 15.41
N GLN A 37 -5.35 1.24 15.24
CA GLN A 37 -4.62 0.32 16.11
C GLN A 37 -3.54 -0.35 15.26
N PRO A 38 -2.34 -0.62 15.80
CA PRO A 38 -1.34 -1.40 15.08
C PRO A 38 -1.93 -2.78 14.76
N LEU A 39 -2.05 -3.08 13.47
CA LEU A 39 -2.45 -4.39 12.97
C LEU A 39 -1.22 -5.06 12.35
N PRO A 40 -1.08 -6.40 12.47
CA PRO A 40 -0.02 -7.10 11.78
C PRO A 40 -0.18 -6.92 10.26
N VAL A 41 0.91 -6.58 9.59
CA VAL A 41 0.95 -6.37 8.13
C VAL A 41 1.56 -7.59 7.48
N TYR A 42 0.74 -8.35 6.76
CA TYR A 42 1.20 -9.47 5.96
C TYR A 42 1.35 -9.05 4.50
N VAL A 43 2.48 -9.40 3.88
CA VAL A 43 2.82 -8.97 2.52
C VAL A 43 3.17 -10.20 1.69
N GLU A 44 2.52 -10.36 0.54
CA GLU A 44 2.84 -11.44 -0.39
C GLU A 44 4.27 -11.26 -0.92
N LYS A 45 5.13 -12.26 -0.74
CA LYS A 45 6.58 -12.17 -1.00
C LYS A 45 6.91 -11.78 -2.44
N SER A 46 6.13 -12.26 -3.40
CA SER A 46 6.35 -11.98 -4.83
C SER A 46 6.19 -10.50 -5.21
N ILE A 47 5.58 -9.65 -4.38
CA ILE A 47 5.47 -8.23 -4.71
C ILE A 47 6.82 -7.50 -4.65
N PHE A 48 7.79 -8.04 -3.90
CA PHE A 48 9.13 -7.47 -3.81
C PHE A 48 9.98 -7.68 -5.08
N ASP A 49 9.55 -8.59 -5.96
CA ASP A 49 10.18 -8.80 -7.26
C ASP A 49 9.65 -7.83 -8.33
N LEU A 50 8.64 -7.01 -7.99
CA LEU A 50 8.05 -6.04 -8.91
C LEU A 50 8.85 -4.73 -8.95
N PRO A 51 8.92 -4.04 -10.10
CA PRO A 51 9.60 -2.75 -10.18
C PRO A 51 8.87 -1.64 -9.41
N SER A 52 7.54 -1.74 -9.30
CA SER A 52 6.71 -0.85 -8.50
C SER A 52 5.39 -1.52 -8.12
N ILE A 53 4.76 -1.01 -7.05
CA ILE A 53 3.44 -1.42 -6.60
C ILE A 53 2.53 -0.20 -6.40
N TYR A 54 1.23 -0.41 -6.55
CA TYR A 54 0.21 0.61 -6.33
C TYR A 54 -0.57 0.30 -5.05
N ILE A 55 -0.66 1.29 -4.15
CA ILE A 55 -1.37 1.18 -2.88
C ILE A 55 -2.40 2.31 -2.77
N ASN A 56 -3.53 2.07 -2.10
CA ASN A 56 -4.48 3.11 -1.76
C ASN A 56 -3.81 4.23 -0.96
N GLY A 57 -3.86 5.47 -1.43
CA GLY A 57 -3.24 6.62 -0.76
C GLY A 57 -4.17 7.35 0.23
N GLY A 58 -5.17 6.66 0.80
CA GLY A 58 -6.01 7.18 1.89
C GLY A 58 -7.04 8.23 1.51
N LYS A 59 -7.24 8.46 0.20
CA LYS A 59 -8.26 9.34 -0.36
C LYS A 59 -8.96 8.62 -1.51
N ARG A 60 -10.28 8.83 -1.64
CA ARG A 60 -11.06 8.33 -2.78
C ARG A 60 -10.43 8.74 -4.10
N GLY A 61 -10.26 7.78 -5.00
CA GLY A 61 -9.73 7.97 -6.35
C GLY A 61 -8.24 8.32 -6.37
N PHE A 62 -7.48 7.88 -5.37
CA PHE A 62 -6.06 8.20 -5.24
C PHE A 62 -5.22 6.98 -4.89
N LEU A 63 -4.30 6.62 -5.78
CA LEU A 63 -3.27 5.62 -5.57
C LEU A 63 -1.92 6.30 -5.40
N ILE A 64 -1.02 5.59 -4.74
CA ILE A 64 0.40 5.89 -4.70
C ILE A 64 1.15 4.74 -5.33
N GLU A 65 2.08 5.05 -6.21
CA GLU A 65 3.07 4.12 -6.70
C GLU A 65 4.34 4.27 -5.85
N ILE A 66 4.87 3.15 -5.35
CA ILE A 66 6.09 3.11 -4.52
C ILE A 66 7.01 1.96 -4.95
N ASN A 67 8.28 2.04 -4.53
CA ASN A 67 9.17 0.88 -4.56
C ASN A 67 8.71 -0.13 -3.49
N PRO A 68 8.54 -1.43 -3.81
CA PRO A 68 8.12 -2.43 -2.83
C PRO A 68 9.04 -2.52 -1.61
N ASP A 69 10.35 -2.30 -1.77
CA ASP A 69 11.31 -2.35 -0.67
C ASP A 69 11.07 -1.28 0.40
N ASP A 70 10.39 -0.19 0.04
CA ASP A 70 10.00 0.84 1.01
C ASP A 70 8.99 0.31 2.05
N LEU A 71 8.29 -0.80 1.77
CA LEU A 71 7.44 -1.45 2.77
C LEU A 71 8.27 -2.06 3.91
N ARG A 72 9.42 -2.65 3.61
CA ARG A 72 10.32 -3.26 4.63
C ARG A 72 10.93 -2.22 5.56
N THR A 73 11.12 -0.99 5.07
CA THR A 73 11.71 0.10 5.86
C THR A 73 10.68 0.92 6.63
N THR A 74 9.40 0.83 6.25
CA THR A 74 8.33 1.63 6.85
C THR A 74 7.36 0.87 7.73
N LEU A 75 7.17 -0.42 7.49
CA LEU A 75 6.22 -1.28 8.21
C LEU A 75 6.94 -2.50 8.78
N GLU A 76 6.48 -2.99 9.93
CA GLU A 76 6.85 -4.32 10.41
C GLU A 76 6.07 -5.36 9.60
N VAL A 77 6.65 -5.76 8.46
CA VAL A 77 6.03 -6.70 7.52
C VAL A 77 6.35 -8.14 7.87
N VAL A 78 5.34 -9.00 7.77
CA VAL A 78 5.49 -10.45 7.76
C VAL A 78 5.30 -10.92 6.33
N GLU A 79 6.37 -11.37 5.68
CA GLU A 79 6.30 -11.90 4.32
C GLU A 79 5.61 -13.26 4.31
N VAL A 80 4.68 -13.46 3.37
CA VAL A 80 3.88 -14.68 3.24
C VAL A 80 3.83 -15.15 1.79
N GLU A 81 3.54 -16.44 1.60
CA GLU A 81 3.29 -17.06 0.29
C GLU A 81 1.88 -17.67 0.33
N THR A 82 0.87 -16.87 -0.01
CA THR A 82 -0.56 -17.25 0.09
C THR A 82 -1.37 -16.96 -1.17
N ALA A 83 -0.76 -16.31 -2.16
CA ALA A 83 -1.41 -16.02 -3.43
C ALA A 83 -1.91 -17.31 -4.09
N VAL A 84 -3.23 -17.35 -4.36
CA VAL A 84 -3.83 -18.42 -5.16
C VAL A 84 -3.67 -18.04 -6.62
N ILE A 85 -2.88 -18.81 -7.36
CA ILE A 85 -2.80 -18.68 -8.82
C ILE A 85 -4.17 -19.05 -9.36
N LYS A 86 -4.87 -18.08 -9.97
CA LYS A 86 -6.11 -18.36 -10.65
C LYS A 86 -5.76 -19.13 -11.92
N SER A 87 -5.99 -20.45 -11.92
CA SER A 87 -5.94 -21.25 -13.15
C SER A 87 -6.86 -20.59 -14.17
N GLY A 88 -6.31 -20.16 -15.31
CA GLY A 88 -7.04 -19.40 -16.32
C GLY A 88 -8.33 -20.10 -16.75
N GLY A 89 -9.40 -19.33 -16.86
CA GLY A 89 -10.62 -19.69 -17.60
C GLY A 89 -10.64 -18.99 -18.95
#